data_AF-A0A536ZM89-F1
#
_entry.id   AF-A0A536ZM89-F1
#
_cell.length_a   1.000
_cell.length_b   1.000
_cell.length_c   1.000
_cell.angle_alpha   90.00
_cell.angle_beta   90.00
_cell.angle_gamma   90.00
#
_symmetry.space_group_name_H-M   'P 1'
#
loop_
_entity.id
_entity.type
_entity.pdbx_description
1 polymer ?
#
loop_
_entity_poly.entity_id
_entity_poly.type
_entity_poly.pdbx_seq_one_letter_code
_entity_poly.pdbx_strand_id
1 'polypeptide(L)' 'MSFNWSNPYAWPRKPLLAANAVATSQPLAAQAGLQMLAEGGSAVDAALAAAITLTLVEPV' A
#
# COMPACT_ATOMS: atom_id res chain seq x y z
N MET A 1 -1.80 22.26 14.01
CA MET A 1 -2.90 21.87 13.09
C MET A 1 -3.65 20.70 13.71
N SER A 2 -4.98 20.77 13.85
CA SER A 2 -5.78 19.61 14.26
C SER A 2 -6.21 18.81 13.02
N PHE A 3 -6.05 17.50 13.07
CA PHE A 3 -6.56 16.63 12.00
C PHE A 3 -8.09 16.56 12.03
N ASN A 4 -8.75 16.70 10.87
CA ASN A 4 -10.21 16.62 10.75
C ASN A 4 -10.64 15.20 10.41
N TRP A 5 -11.43 14.57 11.28
CA TRP A 5 -11.91 13.19 11.14
C TRP A 5 -13.23 13.06 10.36
N SER A 6 -13.81 14.16 9.90
CA SER A 6 -15.02 14.15 9.07
C SER A 6 -14.70 13.65 7.65
N ASN A 7 -15.06 12.41 7.33
CA ASN A 7 -14.90 11.86 5.98
C ASN A 7 -16.12 12.21 5.09
N PRO A 8 -15.98 13.05 4.05
CA PRO A 8 -17.10 13.46 3.19
C PRO A 8 -17.50 12.41 2.14
N TYR A 9 -16.70 11.34 1.97
CA TYR A 9 -16.94 10.33 0.95
C TYR A 9 -17.86 9.20 1.45
N ALA A 10 -18.91 8.91 0.68
CA ALA A 10 -19.78 7.76 0.91
C ALA A 10 -19.08 6.43 0.55
N TRP A 11 -19.68 5.32 1.01
CA TRP A 11 -19.26 3.93 0.75
C TRP A 11 -18.93 3.70 -0.75
N PRO A 12 -17.98 2.81 -1.14
CA PRO A 12 -17.35 1.75 -0.35
C PRO A 12 -15.91 1.99 0.12
N ARG A 13 -15.16 2.95 -0.44
CA ARG A 13 -13.72 3.11 -0.13
C ARG A 13 -13.49 4.18 0.93
N LYS A 14 -13.32 3.75 2.18
CA LYS A 14 -12.90 4.63 3.28
C LYS A 14 -11.38 4.88 3.20
N PRO A 15 -10.89 6.04 3.66
CA PRO A 15 -9.46 6.28 3.79
C PRO A 15 -8.77 5.21 4.65
N LEU A 16 -7.61 4.73 4.21
CA LEU A 16 -6.77 3.81 4.97
C LEU A 16 -5.74 4.61 5.77
N LEU A 17 -5.68 4.34 7.07
CA LEU A 17 -4.71 4.93 8.00
C LEU A 17 -3.97 3.79 8.69
N ALA A 18 -2.65 3.80 8.60
CA ALA A 18 -1.78 2.82 9.24
C ALA A 18 -0.42 3.44 9.51
N ALA A 19 0.33 2.89 10.47
CA ALA A 19 1.73 3.27 10.71
C ALA A 19 2.62 2.90 9.51
N ASN A 20 2.32 1.76 8.89
CA ASN A 20 2.97 1.23 7.68
C ASN A 20 1.89 0.92 6.64
N ALA A 21 2.08 1.37 5.40
CA ALA A 21 1.12 1.17 4.32
C ALA A 21 1.82 1.00 2.97
N VAL A 22 1.21 0.22 2.09
CA VAL A 22 1.59 0.09 0.67
C VAL A 22 0.34 0.28 -0.17
N ALA A 23 0.42 1.09 -1.23
CA ALA A 23 -0.66 1.35 -2.16
C ALA A 23 -0.19 1.16 -3.60
N THR A 24 -0.94 0.36 -4.37
CA THR A 24 -0.67 0.05 -5.78
C THR A 24 -1.96 -0.44 -6.46
N SER A 25 -1.99 -0.48 -7.80
CA SER A 25 -3.11 -0.93 -8.64
C SER A 25 -3.42 -2.42 -8.50
N GLN A 26 -2.46 -3.22 -8.04
CA GLN A 26 -2.57 -4.67 -7.98
C GLN A 26 -2.41 -5.20 -6.54
N PRO A 27 -3.46 -5.79 -5.93
CA PRO A 27 -3.43 -6.30 -4.55
C PRO A 27 -2.26 -7.25 -4.21
N LEU A 28 -1.82 -8.10 -5.13
CA LEU A 28 -0.68 -8.99 -4.88
C LEU A 28 0.65 -8.23 -4.77
N ALA A 29 0.81 -7.15 -5.53
CA ALA A 29 1.98 -6.27 -5.39
C ALA A 29 1.93 -5.48 -4.07
N ALA A 30 0.73 -5.07 -3.63
CA ALA A 30 0.56 -4.45 -2.31
C ALA A 30 0.97 -5.42 -1.20
N GLN A 31 0.56 -6.69 -1.32
CA GLN A 31 0.91 -7.74 -0.37
C GLN A 31 2.42 -8.01 -0.32
N ALA A 32 3.10 -8.05 -1.47
CA ALA A 32 4.56 -8.22 -1.51
C ALA A 32 5.29 -7.07 -0.78
N GLY A 33 4.89 -5.82 -1.02
CA GLY A 33 5.42 -4.68 -0.29
C GLY A 33 5.15 -4.75 1.22
N LEU A 34 3.94 -5.19 1.61
CA LEU A 34 3.58 -5.37 3.02
C LEU A 34 4.39 -6.48 3.70
N GLN A 35 4.70 -7.58 3.01
CA GLN A 35 5.59 -8.63 3.52
C GLN A 35 6.99 -8.08 3.77
N MET A 36 7.52 -7.28 2.84
CA MET A 36 8.85 -6.68 3.01
C MET A 36 8.91 -5.72 4.21
N LEU A 37 7.85 -4.95 4.46
CA LEU A 37 7.72 -4.14 5.68
C LEU A 37 7.62 -5.02 6.94
N ALA A 38 6.89 -6.13 6.89
CA ALA A 38 6.75 -7.06 8.01
C ALA A 38 8.07 -7.77 8.36
N GLU A 39 8.94 -7.98 7.38
CA GLU A 39 10.30 -8.52 7.55
C GLU A 39 11.31 -7.49 8.09
N GLY A 40 10.86 -6.26 8.37
CA GLY A 40 11.71 -5.18 8.89
C GLY A 40 12.40 -4.34 7.81
N GLY A 41 12.01 -4.52 6.54
CA GLY A 41 12.48 -3.70 5.43
C GLY A 41 11.97 -2.25 5.50
N SER A 42 12.67 -1.37 4.80
CA SER A 42 12.32 0.04 4.67
C SER A 42 11.18 0.25 3.67
N ALA A 43 10.67 1.49 3.59
CA ALA A 43 9.74 1.89 2.54
C ALA A 43 10.32 1.71 1.12
N VAL A 44 11.65 1.81 0.96
CA VAL A 44 12.32 1.58 -0.34
C VAL A 44 12.30 0.10 -0.70
N ASP A 45 12.56 -0.79 0.27
CA ASP A 45 12.50 -2.25 0.04
C ASP A 45 11.08 -2.69 -0.30
N ALA A 46 10.08 -2.14 0.41
CA ALA A 46 8.67 -2.38 0.12
C ALA A 46 8.26 -1.91 -1.29
N ALA A 47 8.76 -0.75 -1.72
CA ALA A 47 8.52 -0.24 -3.07
C ALA A 47 9.18 -1.12 -4.14
N LEU A 48 10.41 -1.60 -3.91
CA LEU A 48 11.10 -2.52 -4.82
C LEU A 48 10.36 -3.85 -4.92
N ALA A 49 9.94 -4.45 -3.79
CA ALA A 49 9.17 -5.69 -3.76
C ALA A 49 7.85 -5.54 -4.54
N ALA A 50 7.10 -4.45 -4.31
CA ALA A 50 5.88 -4.18 -5.04
C ALA A 50 6.13 -3.97 -6.55
N ALA A 51 7.14 -3.18 -6.94
CA ALA A 51 7.46 -2.90 -8.33
C ALA A 51 7.92 -4.14 -9.11
N ILE A 52 8.77 -4.99 -8.51
CA ILE A 52 9.17 -6.27 -9.10
C ILE A 52 7.94 -7.16 -9.27
N THR A 53 7.08 -7.25 -8.26
CA THR A 53 5.86 -8.06 -8.32
C THR A 53 4.95 -7.60 -9.45
N LEU A 54 4.75 -6.28 -9.64
CA LEU A 54 3.93 -5.72 -10.72
C LEU A 54 4.33 -6.24 -12.10
N THR A 55 5.62 -6.47 -12.37
CA THR A 55 6.08 -7.05 -13.66
C THR A 55 5.47 -8.42 -13.97
N LEU A 56 5.00 -9.14 -12.95
CA LEU A 56 4.39 -10.46 -13.06
C LEU A 56 2.87 -10.41 -12.99
N VAL A 57 2.33 -9.62 -12.05
CA VAL A 57 0.89 -9.63 -11.72
C VAL A 57 0.09 -8.55 -12.44
N GLU A 58 0.75 -7.55 -13.04
CA GLU A 58 0.13 -6.54 -13.88
C GLU A 58 0.94 -6.34 -15.18
N PRO A 59 1.05 -7.38 -16.04
CA PRO A 59 1.84 -7.30 -17.26
C PRO A 59 0.99 -6.73 -18.42
N VAL A 60 0.90 -5.40 -18.58
CA VAL A 60 0.41 -4.72 -19.80
C VAL A 60 0.75 -3.23 -19.81
#